data_AF-A0A378B320-F1
#
_entry.id   AF-A0A378B320-F1
#
_cell.length_a   1.000
_cell.length_b   1.000
_cell.length_c   1.000
_cell.angle_alpha   90.00
_cell.angle_beta   90.00
_cell.angle_gamma   90.00
#
_symmetry.space_group_name_H-M   'P 1'
#
loop_
_entity.id
_entity.type
_entity.pdbx_description
1 polymer ?
#
loop_
_entity_poly.entity_id
_entity_poly.type
_entity_poly.pdbx_seq_one_letter_code
_entity_poly.pdbx_strand_id
1 'polypeptide(L)' 'MAPHVNLWVVARGINIGLNTRMYFADEHEANASDPVLNLIEWEVRRKTLIAEREVRGTEVVYRFDIHLQGENETVFFDI' A
#
# COMPACT_ATOMS: atom_id res chain seq x y z
N MET A 1 10.24 -9.56 -6.08
CA MET A 1 9.05 -8.88 -5.52
C MET A 1 9.38 -8.49 -4.09
N ALA A 2 9.06 -7.26 -3.70
CA ALA A 2 9.31 -6.77 -2.35
C ALA A 2 8.36 -7.40 -1.33
N PRO A 3 8.72 -7.43 -0.03
CA PRO A 3 7.80 -7.85 1.02
C PRO A 3 6.52 -7.02 0.99
N HIS A 4 5.36 -7.67 0.97
CA HIS A 4 4.06 -7.02 0.93
C HIS A 4 2.97 -7.89 1.54
N VAL A 5 1.88 -7.24 1.95
CA VAL A 5 0.61 -7.87 2.35
C VAL A 5 -0.44 -7.55 1.30
N ASN A 6 -1.16 -8.57 0.81
CA ASN A 6 -2.32 -8.35 -0.05
C ASN A 6 -3.54 -8.06 0.83
N LEU A 7 -4.26 -6.98 0.51
CA LEU A 7 -5.42 -6.52 1.26
C LEU A 7 -6.64 -6.50 0.35
N TRP A 8 -7.76 -7.01 0.88
CA TRP A 8 -9.06 -6.96 0.22
C TRP A 8 -10.03 -6.16 1.09
N VAL A 9 -10.50 -5.02 0.57
CA VAL A 9 -11.33 -4.06 1.30
C VAL A 9 -12.76 -4.14 0.82
N VAL A 10 -13.67 -4.41 1.76
CA VAL A 10 -15.13 -4.43 1.54
C VAL A 10 -15.83 -3.62 2.62
N ALA A 11 -16.83 -2.84 2.24
CA ALA A 11 -17.62 -2.02 3.14
C ALA A 11 -18.96 -1.64 2.48
N ARG A 12 -19.89 -1.09 3.27
CA ARG A 12 -21.10 -0.47 2.72
C ARG A 12 -20.70 0.64 1.74
N GLY A 13 -21.21 0.57 0.50
CA GLY A 13 -20.90 1.52 -0.57
C GLY A 13 -19.79 1.07 -1.53
N ILE A 14 -19.09 -0.02 -1.23
CA ILE A 14 -18.13 -0.66 -2.13
C ILE A 14 -18.85 -1.82 -2.84
N ASN A 15 -19.19 -1.64 -4.12
CA ASN A 15 -19.97 -2.63 -4.88
C ASN A 15 -19.14 -3.85 -5.30
N ILE A 16 -17.84 -3.65 -5.58
CA ILE A 16 -16.87 -4.68 -5.92
C ILE A 16 -15.70 -4.48 -4.96
N GLY A 17 -15.27 -5.55 -4.28
CA GLY A 17 -14.21 -5.46 -3.28
C GLY A 17 -12.90 -4.95 -3.90
N LEU A 18 -12.23 -4.06 -3.18
CA LEU A 18 -11.05 -3.36 -3.67
C LEU A 18 -9.79 -4.11 -3.26
N ASN A 19 -8.93 -4.44 -4.22
CA ASN A 19 -7.65 -5.08 -3.97
C ASN A 19 -6.53 -4.04 -3.88
N THR A 20 -5.71 -4.09 -2.85
CA THR A 20 -4.50 -3.27 -2.74
C THR A 20 -3.37 -4.07 -2.10
N ARG A 21 -2.17 -3.48 -2.05
CA ARG A 21 -1.00 -4.05 -1.39
C ARG A 21 -0.42 -3.05 -0.40
N MET A 22 0.02 -3.57 0.74
CA MET A 22 0.81 -2.81 1.71
C MET A 22 2.25 -3.30 1.66
N TYR A 23 3.17 -2.39 1.34
CA TYR A 23 4.62 -2.57 1.39
C TYR A 23 5.18 -1.90 2.66
N PHE A 24 6.45 -2.14 2.98
CA PHE A 24 7.07 -1.67 4.21
C PHE A 24 8.06 -0.54 3.94
N ALA A 25 8.01 0.54 4.72
CA ALA A 25 8.88 1.72 4.52
C ALA A 25 10.37 1.41 4.62
N ASP A 26 10.79 0.44 5.44
CA ASP A 26 12.19 0.06 5.64
C ASP A 26 12.76 -0.88 4.56
N GLU A 27 11.94 -1.33 3.60
CA GLU A 27 12.33 -2.20 2.49
C GLU A 27 12.66 -1.41 1.20
N HIS A 28 13.36 -0.27 1.33
CA HIS A 28 13.56 0.68 0.22
C HIS A 28 14.15 0.06 -1.05
N GLU A 29 15.21 -0.73 -0.95
CA GLU A 29 15.89 -1.34 -2.11
C GLU A 29 15.00 -2.40 -2.79
N ALA A 30 14.31 -3.21 -1.99
CA ALA A 30 13.37 -4.20 -2.50
C ALA A 30 12.17 -3.52 -3.19
N ASN A 31 11.61 -2.47 -2.57
CA ASN A 31 10.50 -1.70 -3.13
C ASN A 31 10.86 -1.05 -4.46
N ALA A 32 12.07 -0.48 -4.58
CA ALA A 32 12.53 0.16 -5.83
C ALA A 32 12.62 -0.83 -7.01
N SER A 33 12.95 -2.09 -6.72
CA SER A 33 13.07 -3.16 -7.72
C SER A 33 11.79 -3.98 -7.91
N ASP A 34 10.71 -3.69 -7.17
CA ASP A 34 9.48 -4.48 -7.24
C ASP A 34 8.77 -4.29 -8.58
N PRO A 35 8.49 -5.37 -9.34
CA PRO A 35 7.87 -5.24 -10.66
C PRO A 35 6.44 -4.70 -10.57
N VAL A 36 5.68 -4.94 -9.49
CA VAL A 36 4.29 -4.48 -9.37
C VAL A 36 4.24 -2.99 -9.00
N LEU A 37 5.10 -2.51 -8.09
CA LEU A 37 5.25 -1.07 -7.86
C LEU A 37 5.71 -0.34 -9.13
N ASN A 38 6.57 -0.96 -9.93
CA ASN A 38 7.06 -0.39 -11.16
C ASN A 38 6.05 -0.39 -12.32
N LEU A 39 4.91 -1.11 -12.22
CA LEU A 39 3.78 -0.96 -13.15
C LEU A 39 3.01 0.35 -12.92
N ILE A 40 3.17 1.00 -11.77
CA ILE A 40 2.51 2.26 -11.45
C ILE A 40 3.29 3.40 -12.12
N GLU A 41 2.73 3.94 -13.20
CA GLU A 41 3.36 5.00 -14.02
C GLU A 41 3.64 6.27 -13.23
N TRP A 42 2.72 6.68 -12.36
CA TRP A 42 2.90 7.87 -11.52
C TRP A 42 3.62 7.49 -10.23
N GLU A 43 4.93 7.72 -10.20
CA GLU A 43 5.79 7.38 -9.06
C GLU A 43 5.27 7.93 -7.73
N VAL A 44 4.72 9.15 -7.73
CA VAL A 44 4.12 9.78 -6.54
C VAL A 44 2.98 8.96 -5.94
N ARG A 45 2.28 8.13 -6.73
CA ARG A 45 1.24 7.24 -6.21
C ARG A 45 1.79 5.98 -5.54
N ARG A 46 3.03 5.56 -5.84
CA ARG A 46 3.65 4.40 -5.20
C ARG A 46 3.74 4.58 -3.68
N LYS A 47 3.93 5.82 -3.21
CA LYS A 47 3.96 6.17 -1.78
C LYS A 47 2.68 5.78 -1.04
N THR A 48 1.53 5.73 -1.72
CA THR A 48 0.24 5.37 -1.07
C THR A 48 0.16 3.89 -0.71
N LEU A 49 1.11 3.08 -1.16
CA LEU A 49 1.20 1.65 -0.89
C LEU A 49 2.26 1.32 0.17
N ILE A 50 3.00 2.32 0.66
CA ILE A 50 4.07 2.13 1.64
C ILE A 50 3.52 2.42 3.04
N ALA A 51 3.61 1.45 3.94
CA ALA A 51 3.25 1.62 5.34
C ALA A 51 4.41 2.21 6.13
N GLU A 52 4.10 3.22 6.94
CA GLU A 52 5.08 3.91 7.78
C GLU A 52 5.42 3.09 9.01
N ARG A 53 6.71 2.92 9.29
CA ARG A 53 7.20 2.20 10.45
C ARG A 53 7.14 3.09 11.70
N GLU A 54 6.42 2.63 12.71
CA GLU A 54 6.28 3.26 14.02
C GLU A 54 6.81 2.31 15.10
N VAL A 55 7.21 2.87 16.24
CA VAL A 55 7.54 2.12 17.45
C VAL A 55 6.54 2.50 18.53
N ARG A 56 5.73 1.53 18.99
CA ARG A 56 4.74 1.73 20.05
C ARG A 56 5.17 0.92 21.26
N GLY A 57 5.86 1.59 22.20
CA GLY A 57 6.51 0.92 23.32
C GLY A 57 7.68 0.04 22.85
N THR A 58 7.57 -1.27 23.05
CA THR A 58 8.57 -2.27 22.60
C THR A 58 8.22 -2.93 21.27
N GLU A 59 7.05 -2.63 20.71
CA GLU A 59 6.56 -3.26 19.48
C GLU A 59 6.84 -2.40 18.25
N VAL A 60 7.20 -3.07 17.15
CA VAL A 60 7.27 -2.46 15.82
C VAL A 60 5.87 -2.55 15.20
N VAL A 61 5.34 -1.41 14.77
CA VAL A 61 4.01 -1.29 14.17
C VAL A 61 4.16 -0.61 12.81
N TYR A 62 3.40 -1.06 11.82
CA TYR A 62 3.31 -0.39 10.53
C TYR A 62 1.93 0.24 10.38
N ARG A 63 1.89 1.56 10.15
CA ARG A 63 0.64 2.29 9.92
C ARG A 63 0.40 2.42 8.42
N PHE A 64 -0.76 1.96 7.98
CA PHE A 64 -1.18 2.00 6.58
C PHE A 64 -2.59 2.55 6.47
N ASP A 65 -2.70 3.80 6.04
CA ASP A 65 -3.97 4.49 5.88
C ASP A 65 -4.51 4.32 4.45
N ILE A 66 -5.74 3.83 4.32
CA ILE A 66 -6.40 3.63 3.03
C ILE A 66 -7.34 4.80 2.73
N HIS A 67 -7.02 5.55 1.67
CA HIS A 67 -7.84 6.64 1.17
C HIS A 67 -8.63 6.16 -0.04
N LEU A 68 -9.95 5.99 0.13
CA LEU A 68 -10.83 5.43 -0.90
C LEU A 68 -11.04 6.36 -2.10
N GLN A 69 -10.94 7.67 -1.90
CA GLN A 69 -11.13 8.67 -2.95
C GLN A 69 -10.45 9.98 -2.57
N GLY A 70 -9.98 10.72 -3.58
CA GLY A 70 -9.57 12.13 -3.44
C GLY A 70 -8.06 12.33 -3.44
N GLU A 71 -7.59 13.31 -2.67
CA GLU A 71 -6.16 13.57 -2.55
C GLU A 71 -5.46 12.38 -1.85
N ASN A 72 -4.34 11.93 -2.40
CA ASN A 72 -3.60 10.75 -1.93
C ASN A 72 -4.39 9.42 -1.98
N GLU A 73 -5.37 9.31 -2.89
CA GLU A 73 -6.13 8.08 -3.13
C GLU A 73 -5.21 6.86 -3.30
N THR A 74 -5.45 5.83 -2.48
CA THR A 74 -4.67 4.60 -2.47
C THR A 74 -4.79 3.90 -3.82
N VAL A 75 -3.68 3.39 -4.34
CA VAL A 75 -3.70 2.57 -5.55
C VAL A 75 -4.45 1.27 -5.29
N PHE A 76 -5.46 0.98 -6.12
CA PHE A 76 -6.18 -0.28 -6.15
C PHE A 76 -5.88 -1.01 -7.46
N PHE A 77 -5.86 -2.34 -7.40
CA PHE A 77 -5.54 -3.22 -8.52
C PHE A 77 -6.77 -3.99 -8.99
N ASP A 78 -6.83 -4.22 -10.29
CA ASP A 78 -7.69 -5.24 -10.90
C ASP A 78 -6.86 -6.51 -11.09
N ILE A 79 -7.30 -7.64 -10.55
CA ILE A 79 -6.55 -8.89 -10.45
C ILE A 79 -7.36 -10.11 -10.91
#